data_AF-M8E0X9-F1
#
_entry.id   AF-M8E0X9-F1
#
_cell.length_a   1.000
_cell.length_b   1.000
_cell.length_c   1.000
_cell.angle_alpha   90.00
_cell.angle_beta   90.00
_cell.angle_gamma   90.00
#
_symmetry.space_group_name_H-M   'P 1'
#
loop_
_entity.id
_entity.type
_entity.pdbx_description
1 polymer ?
#
loop_
_entity_poly.entity_id
_entity_poly.type
_entity_poly.pdbx_seq_one_letter_code
_entity_poly.pdbx_strand_id
1 'polypeptide(L)'
;MFLSLLLSVMTVVSAQGDVCTKKLDEANVQLCGKEDGEWLRNLTLHVGKETYTFPEWEHVNDPKALPQLYSMDVTEDGKEDIVVFLVKARGNGMYKNEVHVLSHQRNGIEEVIVEDPRPIILKSVKMKETDEGTELIIDHVHALIPHNREGGKGIKTTFNRFLKYAVDKQKLKAVLLLERKRGEYIGSLIVSYEYKDGLFQATHIDFIRH
;
A
#
# COMPACT_ATOMS: atom_id res chain seq x y z
N MET A 1 5.11 -8.57 26.21
CA MET A 1 5.14 -10.03 25.97
C MET A 1 4.43 -10.25 24.64
N PHE A 2 5.16 -10.22 23.52
CA PHE A 2 4.57 -10.43 22.19
C PHE A 2 5.01 -11.81 21.71
N LEU A 3 4.07 -12.74 21.75
CA LEU A 3 4.24 -14.11 21.26
C LEU A 3 4.15 -14.06 19.74
N SER A 4 5.31 -14.06 19.08
CA SER A 4 5.39 -14.13 17.61
C SER A 4 5.18 -15.58 17.19
N LEU A 5 3.99 -15.91 16.69
CA LEU A 5 3.72 -17.20 16.07
C LEU A 5 4.23 -17.15 14.62
N LEU A 6 5.42 -17.72 14.39
CA LEU A 6 5.92 -18.03 13.05
C LEU A 6 5.07 -19.16 12.47
N LEU A 7 4.14 -18.83 11.56
CA LEU A 7 3.57 -19.83 10.66
C LEU A 7 4.38 -19.83 9.35
N SER A 8 5.24 -20.83 9.23
CA SER A 8 5.81 -21.28 7.96
C SER A 8 4.85 -22.29 7.34
N VAL A 9 4.19 -22.00 6.22
CA VAL A 9 3.65 -23.06 5.36
C VAL A 9 3.64 -22.65 3.88
N MET A 10 4.27 -23.54 3.10
CA MET A 10 4.31 -23.81 1.67
C MET A 10 3.33 -23.06 0.74
N THR A 11 3.91 -22.49 -0.32
CA THR A 11 3.24 -22.21 -1.59
C THR A 11 2.64 -23.48 -2.17
N VAL A 12 1.32 -23.50 -2.35
CA VAL A 12 0.63 -24.59 -3.05
C VAL A 12 0.64 -24.25 -4.54
N VAL A 13 1.41 -25.00 -5.31
CA VAL A 13 1.35 -24.95 -6.78
C VAL A 13 0.03 -25.59 -7.20
N SER A 14 -0.89 -24.79 -7.73
CA SER A 14 -2.12 -25.28 -8.35
C SER A 14 -1.78 -25.94 -9.69
N ALA A 15 -2.55 -26.96 -10.09
CA ALA A 15 -2.28 -27.84 -11.23
C ALA A 15 -2.37 -27.19 -12.64
N GLN A 16 -2.26 -25.87 -12.74
CA GLN A 16 -2.30 -25.11 -13.99
C GLN A 16 -1.26 -23.98 -14.02
N GLY A 17 -0.04 -24.17 -13.51
CA GLY A 17 1.07 -23.23 -13.71
C GLY A 17 0.90 -21.82 -13.10
N ASP A 18 -0.26 -21.52 -12.52
CA ASP A 18 -0.56 -20.27 -11.85
C ASP A 18 -0.07 -20.29 -10.39
N VAL A 19 0.46 -19.17 -9.93
CA VAL A 19 0.86 -18.93 -8.55
C VAL A 19 -0.29 -18.25 -7.82
N CYS A 20 -0.76 -18.85 -6.73
CA CYS A 20 -1.90 -18.35 -5.97
C CYS A 20 -1.53 -17.98 -4.53
N THR A 21 -2.21 -16.98 -4.00
CA THR A 21 -2.20 -16.69 -2.56
C THR A 21 -2.84 -17.83 -1.78
N LYS A 22 -2.67 -17.83 -0.46
CA LYS A 22 -3.56 -18.60 0.41
C LYS A 22 -5.00 -18.12 0.16
N LYS A 23 -5.92 -19.08 0.08
CA LYS A 23 -7.36 -18.78 0.04
C LYS A 23 -7.80 -18.18 1.38
N LEU A 24 -8.60 -17.12 1.31
CA LEU A 24 -9.37 -16.64 2.44
C LEU A 24 -10.63 -17.51 2.55
N ASP A 25 -10.61 -18.49 3.45
CA ASP A 25 -11.67 -19.50 3.53
C ASP A 25 -13.03 -18.91 3.93
N GLU A 26 -13.05 -17.96 4.88
CA GLU A 26 -14.29 -17.31 5.37
C GLU A 26 -14.99 -16.52 4.25
N ALA A 27 -14.21 -15.80 3.43
CA ALA A 27 -14.72 -15.00 2.32
C ALA A 27 -14.83 -15.80 1.00
N ASN A 28 -14.28 -17.02 0.96
CA ASN A 28 -14.13 -17.84 -0.26
C ASN A 28 -13.45 -17.08 -1.42
N VAL A 29 -12.37 -16.36 -1.10
CA VAL A 29 -11.61 -15.54 -2.06
C VAL A 29 -10.18 -16.05 -2.22
N GLN A 30 -9.67 -16.08 -3.45
CA GLN A 30 -8.27 -16.39 -3.73
C GLN A 30 -7.77 -15.58 -4.93
N LEU A 31 -6.54 -15.06 -4.83
CA LEU A 31 -5.88 -14.37 -5.92
C LEU A 31 -4.84 -15.30 -6.55
N CYS A 32 -4.85 -15.40 -7.88
CA CYS A 32 -3.89 -16.16 -8.67
C CYS A 32 -3.27 -15.27 -9.74
N GLY A 33 -2.12 -15.66 -10.28
CA GLY A 33 -1.46 -14.98 -11.36
C GLY A 33 -0.46 -15.87 -12.08
N LYS A 34 -0.03 -15.44 -13.26
CA LYS A 34 0.93 -16.17 -14.10
C LYS A 34 2.31 -15.60 -13.95
N GLU A 35 3.30 -16.46 -13.78
CA GLU A 35 4.70 -16.06 -13.80
C GLU A 35 5.09 -15.55 -15.20
N ASP A 36 5.74 -14.38 -15.22
CA ASP A 36 6.33 -13.74 -16.39
C ASP A 36 7.64 -13.05 -15.98
N GLY A 37 8.71 -13.84 -15.89
CA GLY A 37 10.02 -13.38 -15.44
C GLY A 37 9.98 -12.81 -14.01
N GLU A 38 10.36 -11.54 -13.86
CA GLU A 38 10.36 -10.82 -12.58
C GLU A 38 8.96 -10.38 -12.12
N TRP A 39 7.90 -10.73 -12.86
CA TRP A 39 6.53 -10.31 -12.60
C TRP A 39 5.57 -11.51 -12.50
N LEU A 40 4.53 -11.36 -11.69
CA LEU A 40 3.26 -12.06 -11.83
C LEU A 40 2.30 -11.13 -12.58
N ARG A 41 1.67 -11.64 -13.64
CA ARG A 41 0.75 -10.91 -14.52
C ARG A 41 -0.53 -11.70 -14.76
N ASN A 42 -1.49 -11.11 -15.46
CA ASN A 42 -2.78 -11.72 -15.78
C ASN A 42 -3.48 -12.20 -14.51
N LEU A 43 -3.53 -11.34 -13.49
CA LEU A 43 -4.05 -11.74 -12.19
C LEU A 43 -5.54 -12.05 -12.30
N THR A 44 -5.95 -13.12 -11.63
CA THR A 44 -7.33 -13.55 -11.52
C THR A 44 -7.75 -13.62 -10.06
N LEU A 45 -8.92 -13.08 -9.76
CA LEU A 45 -9.53 -13.14 -8.44
C LEU A 45 -10.71 -14.12 -8.50
N HIS A 46 -10.60 -15.21 -7.77
CA HIS A 46 -11.66 -16.18 -7.59
C HIS A 46 -12.50 -15.78 -6.39
N VAL A 47 -13.80 -15.54 -6.59
CA VAL A 47 -14.76 -15.16 -5.54
C VAL A 47 -15.94 -16.12 -5.61
N GLY A 48 -16.02 -17.06 -4.68
CA GLY A 48 -17.06 -18.09 -4.75
C GLY A 48 -16.86 -19.01 -5.96
N LYS A 49 -17.80 -18.95 -6.90
CA LYS A 49 -17.75 -19.66 -8.19
C LYS A 49 -17.35 -18.74 -9.35
N GLU A 50 -17.31 -17.44 -9.11
CA GLU A 50 -17.01 -16.43 -10.12
C GLU A 50 -15.50 -16.19 -10.20
N THR A 51 -15.04 -15.77 -11.37
CA THR A 51 -13.64 -15.39 -11.60
C THR A 51 -13.58 -14.07 -12.32
N TYR A 52 -12.80 -13.14 -11.77
CA TYR A 52 -12.58 -11.80 -12.30
C TYR A 52 -11.12 -11.69 -12.76
N THR A 53 -10.90 -11.13 -13.94
CA THR A 53 -9.55 -11.03 -14.53
C THR A 53 -9.12 -9.57 -14.58
N PHE A 54 -7.90 -9.31 -14.14
CA PHE A 54 -7.29 -7.99 -14.10
C PHE A 54 -5.98 -8.02 -14.90
N PRO A 55 -6.04 -7.80 -16.22
CA PRO A 55 -4.86 -7.91 -17.10
C PRO A 55 -3.80 -6.85 -16.81
N GLU A 56 -4.21 -5.67 -16.32
CA GLU A 56 -3.33 -4.54 -16.01
C GLU A 56 -2.67 -4.65 -14.63
N TRP A 57 -3.17 -5.54 -13.77
CA TRP A 57 -2.56 -5.77 -12.47
C TRP A 57 -1.25 -6.54 -12.66
N GLU A 58 -0.22 -6.13 -11.93
CA GLU A 58 1.04 -6.85 -11.91
C GLU A 58 1.61 -6.80 -10.50
N HIS A 59 2.42 -7.81 -10.20
CA HIS A 59 3.06 -7.95 -8.92
C HIS A 59 4.50 -8.44 -9.13
N VAL A 60 5.46 -8.00 -8.32
CA VAL A 60 6.82 -8.54 -8.41
C VAL A 60 6.81 -10.04 -8.09
N ASN A 61 7.43 -10.86 -8.95
CA ASN A 61 7.61 -12.27 -8.67
C ASN A 61 8.79 -12.48 -7.70
N ASP A 62 8.58 -12.13 -6.43
CA ASP A 62 9.57 -12.32 -5.36
C ASP A 62 8.94 -13.10 -4.19
N PRO A 63 9.46 -14.28 -3.83
CA PRO A 63 8.94 -15.08 -2.71
C PRO A 63 9.00 -14.36 -1.35
N LYS A 64 9.78 -13.27 -1.22
CA LYS A 64 9.85 -12.42 -0.02
C LYS A 64 8.83 -11.29 0.01
N ALA A 65 8.00 -11.16 -1.04
CA ALA A 65 7.03 -10.11 -1.19
C ALA A 65 5.76 -10.66 -1.83
N LEU A 66 4.98 -11.44 -1.09
CA LEU A 66 3.73 -12.01 -1.59
C LEU A 66 2.62 -10.95 -1.74
N PRO A 67 1.64 -11.12 -2.65
CA PRO A 67 0.42 -10.34 -2.66
C PRO A 67 -0.31 -10.50 -1.31
N GLN A 68 -0.93 -9.42 -0.84
CA GLN A 68 -1.75 -9.47 0.36
C GLN A 68 -3.22 -9.34 -0.04
N LEU A 69 -4.06 -10.15 0.58
CA LEU A 69 -5.47 -10.26 0.27
C LEU A 69 -6.24 -10.21 1.60
N TYR A 70 -7.26 -9.36 1.67
CA TYR A 70 -8.11 -9.19 2.84
C TYR A 70 -9.59 -9.17 2.43
N SER A 71 -10.47 -9.54 3.36
CA SER A 71 -11.91 -9.38 3.28
C SER A 71 -12.37 -8.59 4.50
N MET A 72 -12.88 -7.38 4.31
CA MET A 72 -13.43 -6.53 5.39
C MET A 72 -14.20 -5.35 4.81
N ASP A 73 -15.16 -4.82 5.57
CA ASP A 73 -15.95 -3.65 5.20
C ASP A 73 -15.11 -2.37 5.32
N VAL A 74 -14.43 -1.97 4.23
CA VAL A 74 -13.67 -0.70 4.17
C VAL A 74 -14.49 0.45 3.59
N THR A 75 -15.60 0.14 2.92
CA THR A 75 -16.56 1.13 2.38
C THR A 75 -17.60 1.59 3.41
N GLU A 76 -17.70 0.90 4.54
CA GLU A 76 -18.64 1.13 5.64
C GLU A 76 -20.11 1.00 5.22
N ASP A 77 -20.39 0.13 4.23
CA ASP A 77 -21.74 -0.14 3.73
C ASP A 77 -22.40 -1.35 4.41
N GLY A 78 -21.70 -2.02 5.33
CA GLY A 78 -22.14 -3.21 6.04
C GLY A 78 -21.83 -4.53 5.34
N LYS A 79 -21.11 -4.51 4.21
CA LYS A 79 -20.66 -5.71 3.48
C LYS A 79 -19.14 -5.72 3.40
N GLU A 80 -18.57 -6.92 3.38
CA GLU A 80 -17.13 -7.05 3.22
C GLU A 80 -16.69 -6.69 1.80
N ASP A 81 -15.64 -5.89 1.69
CA ASP A 81 -14.93 -5.61 0.46
C ASP A 81 -13.67 -6.49 0.38
N ILE A 82 -13.20 -6.73 -0.84
CA ILE A 82 -11.94 -7.44 -1.07
C ILE A 82 -10.84 -6.39 -1.27
N VAL A 83 -9.81 -6.42 -0.41
CA VAL A 83 -8.67 -5.51 -0.52
C VAL A 83 -7.43 -6.30 -0.94
N VAL A 84 -6.81 -5.88 -2.04
CA VAL A 84 -5.62 -6.49 -2.62
C VAL A 84 -4.47 -5.50 -2.55
N PHE A 85 -3.33 -5.91 -2.00
CA PHE A 85 -2.07 -5.16 -2.08
C PHE A 85 -1.05 -5.88 -2.95
N LEU A 86 -0.60 -5.21 -4.02
CA LEU A 86 0.37 -5.75 -4.96
C LEU A 86 1.68 -4.96 -4.86
N VAL A 87 2.78 -5.62 -4.50
CA VAL A 87 4.11 -4.99 -4.55
C VAL A 87 4.54 -4.79 -6.00
N LYS A 88 4.85 -3.53 -6.38
CA LYS A 88 5.27 -3.13 -7.73
C LYS A 88 6.76 -2.83 -7.83
N ALA A 89 7.41 -2.52 -6.72
CA ALA A 89 8.85 -2.31 -6.68
C ALA A 89 9.38 -2.63 -5.29
N ARG A 90 10.49 -3.35 -5.22
CA ARG A 90 11.18 -3.65 -3.97
C ARG A 90 12.68 -3.77 -4.21
N GLY A 91 13.47 -3.41 -3.21
CA GLY A 91 14.92 -3.61 -3.20
C GLY A 91 15.69 -2.31 -3.27
N ASN A 92 16.97 -2.33 -2.87
CA ASN A 92 17.84 -1.15 -2.89
C ASN A 92 17.30 0.06 -2.09
N GLY A 93 16.43 -0.16 -1.10
CA GLY A 93 15.72 0.86 -0.32
C GLY A 93 14.46 1.42 -1.00
N MET A 94 13.98 0.77 -2.07
CA MET A 94 12.68 1.01 -2.68
C MET A 94 11.66 0.01 -2.13
N TYR A 95 10.45 0.47 -1.83
CA TYR A 95 9.28 -0.38 -1.62
C TYR A 95 8.03 0.38 -2.08
N LYS A 96 7.30 -0.15 -3.04
CA LYS A 96 6.04 0.43 -3.53
C LYS A 96 5.04 -0.69 -3.69
N ASN A 97 3.87 -0.55 -3.07
CA ASN A 97 2.71 -1.35 -3.43
C ASN A 97 1.60 -0.48 -4.02
N GLU A 98 0.73 -1.15 -4.77
CA GLU A 98 -0.57 -0.67 -5.22
C GLU A 98 -1.65 -1.30 -4.34
N VAL A 99 -2.77 -0.60 -4.21
CA VAL A 99 -3.99 -1.10 -3.58
C VAL A 99 -5.08 -1.20 -4.62
N HIS A 100 -5.84 -2.28 -4.56
CA HIS A 100 -7.09 -2.46 -5.27
C HIS A 100 -8.16 -2.81 -4.26
N VAL A 101 -9.30 -2.13 -4.31
CA VAL A 101 -10.46 -2.42 -3.46
C VAL A 101 -11.60 -2.84 -4.36
N LEU A 102 -12.15 -4.03 -4.16
CA LEU A 102 -13.30 -4.53 -4.90
C LEU A 102 -14.51 -4.56 -3.96
N SER A 103 -15.55 -3.82 -4.31
CA SER A 103 -16.79 -3.75 -3.54
C SER A 103 -17.92 -4.54 -4.20
N HIS A 104 -18.84 -5.08 -3.40
CA HIS A 104 -19.97 -5.84 -3.88
C HIS A 104 -21.05 -4.97 -4.52
N GLN A 105 -21.26 -5.17 -5.81
CA GLN A 105 -22.33 -4.56 -6.57
C GLN A 105 -23.47 -5.55 -6.83
N ARG A 106 -24.59 -5.06 -7.38
CA ARG A 106 -25.79 -5.89 -7.64
C ARG A 106 -25.51 -7.16 -8.46
N ASN A 107 -24.54 -7.11 -9.37
CA ASN A 107 -24.24 -8.18 -10.33
C ASN A 107 -22.80 -8.71 -10.22
N GLY A 108 -22.12 -8.56 -9.09
CA GLY A 108 -20.75 -9.05 -8.91
C GLY A 108 -19.92 -8.17 -8.00
N ILE A 109 -18.62 -8.06 -8.31
CA ILE A 109 -17.72 -7.11 -7.68
C ILE A 109 -17.28 -6.05 -8.70
N GLU A 110 -16.99 -4.85 -8.22
CA GLU A 110 -16.44 -3.76 -9.01
C GLU A 110 -15.26 -3.14 -8.28
N GLU A 111 -14.21 -2.78 -9.03
CA GLU A 111 -13.06 -2.08 -8.47
C GLU A 111 -13.42 -0.62 -8.17
N VAL A 112 -13.19 -0.22 -6.93
CA VAL A 112 -13.37 1.14 -6.44
C VAL A 112 -12.06 1.90 -6.60
N ILE A 113 -12.16 3.13 -7.12
CA ILE A 113 -11.01 4.01 -7.27
C ILE A 113 -10.47 4.42 -5.89
N VAL A 114 -9.15 4.35 -5.73
CA VAL A 114 -8.43 4.89 -4.57
C VAL A 114 -7.52 6.02 -5.02
N GLU A 115 -7.64 7.20 -4.41
CA GLU A 115 -6.78 8.33 -4.76
C GLU A 115 -5.30 8.01 -4.47
N ASP A 116 -4.43 8.34 -5.42
CA ASP A 116 -2.99 8.21 -5.23
C ASP A 116 -2.50 9.23 -4.18
N PRO A 117 -1.84 8.78 -3.09
CA PRO A 117 -1.41 9.67 -2.01
C PRO A 117 -0.32 10.65 -2.45
N ARG A 118 0.40 10.37 -3.54
CA ARG A 118 1.55 11.19 -3.97
C ARG A 118 1.10 12.59 -4.43
N PRO A 119 0.15 12.77 -5.36
CA PRO A 119 -0.43 14.08 -5.67
C PRO A 119 -0.99 14.81 -4.45
N ILE A 120 -1.66 14.09 -3.54
CA ILE A 120 -2.27 14.65 -2.33
C ILE A 120 -1.20 15.26 -1.42
N ILE A 121 -0.10 14.53 -1.19
CA ILE A 121 1.05 15.02 -0.42
C ILE A 121 1.71 16.20 -1.11
N LEU A 122 1.94 16.15 -2.43
CA LEU A 122 2.56 17.26 -3.16
C LEU A 122 1.75 18.56 -3.05
N LYS A 123 0.41 18.46 -2.98
CA LYS A 123 -0.49 19.60 -2.83
C LYS A 123 -0.54 20.12 -1.39
N SER A 124 -0.50 19.23 -0.41
CA SER A 124 -0.86 19.54 0.98
C SER A 124 0.34 19.72 1.92
N VAL A 125 1.48 19.12 1.59
CA VAL A 125 2.70 19.15 2.40
C VAL A 125 3.71 20.11 1.78
N LYS A 126 4.04 21.19 2.50
CA LYS A 126 5.11 22.10 2.10
C LYS A 126 6.39 21.71 2.80
N MET A 127 7.45 21.50 2.03
CA MET A 127 8.78 21.18 2.55
C MET A 127 9.80 22.21 2.09
N LYS A 128 10.69 22.59 3.00
CA LYS A 128 11.80 23.50 2.72
C LYS A 128 13.05 23.00 3.43
N GLU A 129 14.13 22.85 2.68
CA GLU A 129 15.44 22.59 3.27
C GLU A 129 16.05 23.92 3.74
N THR A 130 16.61 23.91 4.94
CA THR A 130 17.29 25.05 5.56
C THR A 130 18.68 24.64 6.01
N ASP A 131 19.42 25.58 6.59
CA ASP A 131 20.72 25.29 7.20
C ASP A 131 20.60 24.45 8.49
N GLU A 132 19.45 24.51 9.16
CA GLU A 132 19.20 23.82 10.43
C GLU A 132 18.64 22.41 10.22
N GLY A 133 17.87 22.23 9.15
CA GLY A 133 17.17 20.98 8.87
C GLY A 133 16.09 21.11 7.79
N THR A 134 15.20 20.13 7.77
CA THR A 134 14.04 20.11 6.89
C THR A 134 12.84 20.69 7.64
N GLU A 135 12.35 21.84 7.18
CA GLU A 135 11.06 22.40 7.60
C GLU A 135 9.94 21.70 6.85
N LEU A 136 8.92 21.27 7.57
CA LEU A 136 7.74 20.60 7.06
C LEU A 136 6.49 21.27 7.63
N ILE A 137 5.57 21.63 6.74
CA ILE A 137 4.28 22.22 7.08
C ILE A 137 3.18 21.35 6.47
N ILE A 138 2.27 20.88 7.32
CA ILE A 138 1.08 20.12 6.96
C ILE A 138 -0.09 20.73 7.72
N ASP A 139 -1.04 21.31 6.99
CA ASP A 139 -2.13 22.09 7.58
C ASP A 139 -1.63 23.15 8.57
N HIS A 140 -1.86 22.94 9.87
CA HIS A 140 -1.46 23.81 10.98
C HIS A 140 -0.24 23.27 11.75
N VAL A 141 0.26 22.09 11.37
CA VAL A 141 1.46 21.47 11.94
C VAL A 141 2.68 22.04 11.26
N HIS A 142 3.61 22.56 12.06
CA HIS A 142 4.94 22.99 11.62
C HIS A 142 6.00 22.20 12.40
N ALA A 143 6.88 21.51 11.67
CA ALA A 143 7.96 20.72 12.23
C ALA A 143 9.30 21.11 11.59
N LEU A 144 10.31 21.35 12.43
CA LEU A 144 11.72 21.39 12.02
C LEU A 144 12.37 20.05 12.37
N ILE A 145 12.85 19.36 11.36
CA ILE A 145 13.58 18.10 11.53
C ILE A 145 15.07 18.41 11.34
N PRO A 146 15.85 18.55 12.43
CA PRO A 146 17.22 18.99 12.35
C PRO A 146 18.09 18.02 11.54
N HIS A 147 19.19 18.53 11.02
CA HIS A 147 20.26 17.67 10.49
C HIS A 147 20.95 16.95 11.64
N ASN A 148 21.21 15.65 11.47
CA ASN A 148 22.18 14.96 12.31
C ASN A 148 23.59 15.48 11.91
N ARG A 149 24.48 15.66 12.90
CA ARG A 149 25.78 16.34 12.69
C ARG A 149 26.53 15.74 11.48
N GLU A 150 26.87 16.66 10.56
CA GLU A 150 27.58 16.49 9.29
C GLU A 150 26.93 15.55 8.25
N GLY A 151 26.25 16.15 7.26
CA GLY A 151 25.93 15.45 6.00
C GLY A 151 24.53 15.63 5.40
N GLY A 152 23.72 16.59 5.87
CA GLY A 152 22.34 16.77 5.38
C GLY A 152 22.06 18.07 4.61
N LYS A 153 22.99 19.02 4.61
CA LYS A 153 22.76 20.37 4.06
C LYS A 153 22.62 20.34 2.54
N GLY A 154 21.54 20.93 2.01
CA GLY A 154 21.28 21.04 0.57
C GLY A 154 20.75 19.78 -0.12
N ILE A 155 20.51 18.69 0.62
CA ILE A 155 19.90 17.48 0.05
C ILE A 155 18.38 17.62 0.13
N LYS A 156 17.71 17.51 -1.02
CA LYS A 156 16.25 17.61 -1.10
C LYS A 156 15.59 16.35 -0.55
N THR A 157 14.75 16.50 0.48
CA THR A 157 13.90 15.44 0.99
C THR A 157 12.90 14.97 -0.08
N THR A 158 12.67 13.66 -0.14
CA THR A 158 11.73 13.01 -1.05
C THR A 158 10.92 11.94 -0.33
N PHE A 159 9.77 11.56 -0.86
CA PHE A 159 8.96 10.44 -0.35
C PHE A 159 8.70 9.38 -1.44
N ASN A 160 9.45 9.46 -2.55
CA ASN A 160 9.16 8.65 -3.74
C ASN A 160 9.66 7.20 -3.64
N ARG A 161 10.39 6.83 -2.59
CA ARG A 161 11.07 5.53 -2.50
C ARG A 161 10.32 4.53 -1.63
N PHE A 162 9.40 4.99 -0.80
CA PHE A 162 8.58 4.11 0.02
C PHE A 162 7.12 4.53 -0.06
N LEU A 163 6.26 3.63 -0.53
CA LEU A 163 4.81 3.71 -0.47
C LEU A 163 4.28 2.35 -0.04
N LYS A 164 3.56 2.32 1.08
CA LYS A 164 2.89 1.13 1.58
C LYS A 164 1.44 1.44 1.95
N TYR A 165 0.49 0.84 1.25
CA TYR A 165 -0.87 0.73 1.72
C TYR A 165 -1.00 -0.30 2.84
N ALA A 166 -1.90 -0.03 3.77
CA ALA A 166 -2.26 -0.89 4.89
C ALA A 166 -3.72 -0.67 5.25
N VAL A 167 -4.31 -1.67 5.92
CA VAL A 167 -5.59 -1.48 6.61
C VAL A 167 -5.33 -1.52 8.12
N ASP A 168 -5.88 -0.55 8.84
CA ASP A 168 -5.81 -0.45 10.29
C ASP A 168 -7.21 -0.11 10.83
N LYS A 169 -7.75 -0.97 11.70
CA LYS A 169 -9.12 -0.86 12.23
C LYS A 169 -10.17 -0.59 11.14
N GLN A 170 -10.16 -1.38 10.07
CA GLN A 170 -11.05 -1.25 8.90
C GLN A 170 -10.87 0.04 8.08
N LYS A 171 -9.89 0.88 8.38
CA LYS A 171 -9.58 2.08 7.60
C LYS A 171 -8.38 1.85 6.68
N LEU A 172 -8.56 2.15 5.39
CA LEU A 172 -7.47 2.17 4.42
C LEU A 172 -6.53 3.35 4.70
N LYS A 173 -5.23 3.07 4.69
CA LYS A 173 -4.17 4.06 4.90
C LYS A 173 -3.05 3.85 3.89
N ALA A 174 -2.36 4.92 3.53
CA ALA A 174 -1.07 4.88 2.83
C ALA A 174 0.03 5.47 3.70
N VAL A 175 1.18 4.80 3.74
CA VAL A 175 2.37 5.23 4.48
C VAL A 175 3.48 5.53 3.48
N LEU A 176 4.00 6.75 3.54
CA LEU A 176 5.12 7.20 2.74
C LEU A 176 6.25 7.63 3.66
N LEU A 177 7.48 7.17 3.40
CA LEU A 177 8.63 7.57 4.20
C LEU A 177 9.31 8.78 3.59
N LEU A 178 9.51 9.81 4.41
CA LEU A 178 10.31 10.98 4.06
C LEU A 178 11.79 10.62 4.19
N GLU A 179 12.48 10.63 3.07
CA GLU A 179 13.88 10.27 2.92
C GLU A 179 14.68 11.52 2.57
N ARG A 180 15.64 11.86 3.42
CA ARG A 180 16.56 12.99 3.17
C ARG A 180 17.73 12.55 2.31
N LYS A 181 18.37 11.44 2.67
CA LYS A 181 19.40 10.76 1.87
C LYS A 181 19.10 9.28 1.83
N ARG A 182 19.69 8.55 0.89
CA ARG A 182 19.42 7.11 0.71
C ARG A 182 19.55 6.36 2.05
N GLY A 183 18.44 5.80 2.54
CA GLY A 183 18.34 5.07 3.81
C GLY A 183 18.20 5.92 5.08
N GLU A 184 18.23 7.25 4.99
CA GLU A 184 17.90 8.17 6.10
C GLU A 184 16.44 8.59 5.99
N TYR A 185 15.56 7.84 6.66
CA TYR A 185 14.15 8.20 6.81
C TYR A 185 13.95 9.08 8.03
N ILE A 186 13.54 10.32 7.81
CA ILE A 186 13.40 11.36 8.84
C ILE A 186 11.97 11.47 9.39
N GLY A 187 11.04 10.73 8.79
CA GLY A 187 9.69 10.56 9.30
C GLY A 187 8.78 9.83 8.31
N SER A 188 7.52 9.69 8.70
CA SER A 188 6.46 9.03 7.94
C SER A 188 5.31 9.99 7.72
N LEU A 189 4.79 10.04 6.49
CA LEU A 189 3.52 10.65 6.14
C LEU A 189 2.47 9.53 6.06
N ILE A 190 1.39 9.65 6.84
CA ILE A 190 0.31 8.67 6.86
C ILE A 190 -0.95 9.33 6.31
N VAL A 191 -1.36 8.92 5.12
CA VAL A 191 -2.59 9.38 4.47
C VAL A 191 -3.72 8.44 4.87
N SER A 192 -4.77 8.97 5.49
CA SER A 192 -5.99 8.23 5.82
C SER A 192 -7.04 8.44 4.73
N TYR A 193 -7.80 7.38 4.42
CA TYR A 193 -8.84 7.39 3.39
C TYR A 193 -10.23 7.17 3.98
N GLU A 194 -11.23 7.76 3.34
CA GLU A 194 -12.64 7.45 3.54
C GLU A 194 -13.31 7.19 2.19
N TYR A 195 -14.25 6.24 2.18
CA TYR A 195 -15.07 5.99 1.00
C TYR A 195 -16.18 7.05 0.91
N LYS A 196 -16.14 7.86 -0.14
CA LYS A 196 -17.09 8.96 -0.35
C LYS A 196 -17.28 9.22 -1.83
N ASP A 197 -18.53 9.47 -2.22
CA ASP A 197 -18.91 9.80 -3.60
C ASP A 197 -18.45 8.72 -4.62
N GLY A 198 -18.37 7.47 -4.19
CA GLY A 198 -18.01 6.33 -5.05
C GLY A 198 -16.51 6.01 -5.14
N LEU A 199 -15.64 6.69 -4.39
CA LEU A 199 -14.19 6.43 -4.36
C LEU A 199 -13.57 6.63 -2.97
N PHE A 200 -12.38 6.08 -2.74
CA PHE A 200 -11.59 6.36 -1.54
C PHE A 200 -10.84 7.68 -1.70
N GLN A 201 -11.28 8.69 -0.95
CA GLN A 201 -10.70 10.03 -0.91
C GLN A 201 -9.79 10.19 0.30
N ALA A 202 -8.65 10.85 0.14
CA ALA A 202 -7.80 11.17 1.28
C ALA A 202 -8.43 12.26 2.14
N THR A 203 -8.46 12.04 3.46
CA THR A 203 -9.11 12.94 4.42
C THR A 203 -8.13 13.65 5.33
N HIS A 204 -7.06 12.96 5.73
CA HIS A 204 -6.07 13.50 6.65
C HIS A 204 -4.66 12.99 6.36
N ILE A 205 -3.65 13.81 6.67
CA ILE A 205 -2.23 13.45 6.59
C ILE A 205 -1.60 13.64 7.97
N ASP A 206 -1.26 12.55 8.63
CA ASP A 206 -0.45 12.59 9.85
C ASP A 206 1.03 12.58 9.52
N PHE A 207 1.84 13.26 10.35
CA PHE A 207 3.30 13.17 10.30
C PHE A 207 3.86 12.59 11.60
N ILE A 208 4.65 11.52 11.48
CA ILE A 208 5.38 10.91 12.58
C ILE A 208 6.87 11.09 12.33
N ARG A 209 7.55 11.79 13.24
CA ARG A 209 9.01 11.96 13.21
C ARG A 209 9.72 10.67 13.66
N HIS A 210 10.85 10.34 13.03
CA HIS A 210 11.75 9.25 13.42
C HIS A 210 12.97 9.76 14.21
#